data_AF-A0A536TF09-F1
#
_entry.id   AF-A0A536TF09-F1
#
_cell.length_a   1.000
_cell.length_b   1.000
_cell.length_c   1.000
_cell.angle_alpha   90.00
_cell.angle_beta   90.00
_cell.angle_gamma   90.00
#
_symmetry.space_group_name_H-M   'P 1'
#
loop_
_entity.id
_entity.type
_entity.pdbx_description
1 polymer ?
#
loop_
_entity_poly.entity_id
_entity_poly.type
_entity_poly.pdbx_seq_one_letter_code
_entity_poly.pdbx_strand_id
1 'polypeptide(L)'
;MNTLRLALRMLRRDWRAGELSVLIAALVLAAASAGTVGFFADRVKGALSRQANLLLGADLMVSADRALPPDYAREAQARGLATVPVVRFNSMIQTPGSDAVLADVKAVGTGYPLRGAVSLVVPGNAEGLPAQRVPGRGEAWTDTRLAARLA
;
A
#
# COMPACT_ATOMS: atom_id res chain seq x y z
N MET A 1 -7.45 -60.78 3.28
CA MET A 1 -6.71 -60.47 2.04
C MET A 1 -5.97 -59.16 2.25
N ASN A 2 -4.64 -59.18 2.28
CA ASN A 2 -3.83 -58.04 2.74
C ASN A 2 -3.44 -57.14 1.56
N THR A 3 -4.45 -56.47 0.96
CA THR A 3 -4.31 -55.61 -0.22
C THR A 3 -3.30 -54.48 -0.03
N LEU A 4 -3.25 -53.90 1.17
CA LEU A 4 -2.26 -52.90 1.57
C LEU A 4 -0.82 -53.43 1.48
N ARG A 5 -0.59 -54.69 1.87
CA ARG A 5 0.74 -55.33 1.84
C ARG A 5 1.17 -55.65 0.42
N LEU A 6 0.22 -55.95 -0.47
CA LEU A 6 0.46 -56.15 -1.90
C LEU A 6 0.79 -54.81 -2.59
N ALA A 7 0.00 -53.77 -2.32
CA ALA A 7 0.21 -52.42 -2.84
C ALA A 7 1.57 -51.83 -2.44
N LEU A 8 1.98 -51.98 -1.17
CA LEU A 8 3.30 -51.52 -0.70
C LEU A 8 4.45 -52.25 -1.40
N ARG A 9 4.27 -53.54 -1.72
CA ARG A 9 5.29 -54.36 -2.37
C ARG A 9 5.43 -54.01 -3.85
N MET A 10 4.32 -53.71 -4.53
CA MET A 10 4.32 -53.17 -5.90
C MET A 10 4.96 -51.77 -5.93
N LEU A 11 4.58 -50.88 -5.02
CA LEU A 11 5.17 -49.54 -4.90
C LEU A 11 6.69 -49.59 -4.70
N ARG A 12 7.18 -50.48 -3.83
CA ARG A 12 8.63 -50.66 -3.58
C ARG A 12 9.38 -51.23 -4.79
N ARG A 13 8.70 -52.02 -5.63
CA ARG A 13 9.25 -52.53 -6.89
C ARG A 13 9.35 -51.41 -7.92
N ASP A 14 8.28 -50.63 -8.09
CA ASP A 14 8.22 -49.54 -9.06
C ASP A 14 9.13 -48.37 -8.64
N TRP A 15 9.40 -48.21 -7.33
CA TRP A 15 10.46 -47.33 -6.81
C TRP A 15 11.87 -47.73 -7.27
N ARG A 16 12.17 -49.04 -7.35
CA ARG A 16 13.46 -49.54 -7.84
C ARG A 16 13.61 -49.42 -9.37
N ALA A 17 12.50 -49.33 -10.09
CA ALA A 17 12.49 -49.12 -11.53
C ALA A 17 12.79 -47.67 -11.95
N GLY A 18 12.84 -46.72 -11.01
CA GLY A 18 13.23 -45.32 -11.26
C GLY A 18 12.11 -44.41 -11.82
N GLU A 19 11.01 -44.99 -12.28
CA GLU A 19 9.87 -44.26 -12.86
C GLU A 19 9.12 -43.44 -11.81
N LEU A 20 8.93 -44.00 -10.60
CA LEU A 20 8.25 -43.33 -9.50
C LEU A 20 9.04 -42.11 -8.96
N SER A 21 10.38 -42.15 -9.02
CA SER A 21 11.22 -41.00 -8.64
C SER A 21 11.00 -39.79 -9.53
N VAL A 22 10.76 -39.99 -10.83
CA VAL A 22 10.46 -38.89 -11.78
C VAL A 22 9.09 -38.29 -11.45
N LEU A 23 8.10 -39.13 -11.14
CA LEU A 23 6.75 -38.72 -10.77
C LEU A 23 6.75 -37.91 -9.46
N ILE A 24 7.52 -38.35 -8.47
CA ILE A 24 7.70 -37.63 -7.21
C ILE A 24 8.46 -36.32 -7.43
N ALA A 25 9.52 -36.32 -8.24
CA ALA A 25 10.25 -35.09 -8.57
C ALA A 25 9.34 -34.07 -9.27
N ALA A 26 8.48 -34.50 -10.20
CA ALA A 26 7.50 -33.64 -10.85
C ALA A 26 6.47 -33.09 -9.85
N LEU A 27 5.98 -33.91 -8.93
CA LEU A 27 5.03 -33.49 -7.89
C LEU A 27 5.66 -32.48 -6.92
N VAL A 28 6.90 -32.74 -6.48
CA VAL A 28 7.66 -31.83 -5.63
C VAL A 28 7.90 -30.51 -6.35
N LEU A 29 8.30 -30.55 -7.62
CA LEU A 29 8.49 -29.35 -8.44
C LEU A 29 7.20 -28.55 -8.58
N ALA A 30 6.06 -29.21 -8.82
CA ALA A 30 4.76 -28.56 -8.92
C ALA A 30 4.34 -27.89 -7.61
N ALA A 31 4.43 -28.61 -6.49
CA ALA A 31 4.08 -28.09 -5.16
C ALA A 31 5.03 -26.95 -4.72
N ALA A 32 6.34 -27.11 -4.95
CA ALA A 32 7.32 -26.07 -4.64
C ALA A 32 7.10 -24.81 -5.48
N SER A 33 6.77 -24.96 -6.76
CA SER A 33 6.47 -23.82 -7.65
C SER A 33 5.21 -23.08 -7.17
N ALA A 34 4.12 -23.80 -6.90
CA ALA A 34 2.89 -23.19 -6.38
C ALA A 34 3.11 -22.49 -5.03
N GLY A 35 3.86 -23.13 -4.12
CA GLY A 35 4.22 -22.55 -2.82
C GLY A 35 5.07 -21.29 -2.96
N THR A 36 6.09 -21.30 -3.83
CA THR A 36 6.98 -20.14 -4.06
C THR A 36 6.21 -18.92 -4.55
N VAL A 37 5.27 -19.11 -5.48
CA VAL A 37 4.42 -18.01 -5.97
C VAL A 37 3.53 -17.46 -4.84
N GLY A 38 2.95 -18.32 -4.01
CA GLY A 38 2.17 -17.91 -2.84
C GLY A 38 2.99 -17.09 -1.85
N PHE A 39 4.16 -17.59 -1.44
CA PHE A 39 5.05 -16.88 -0.52
C PHE A 39 5.56 -15.56 -1.10
N PHE A 40 5.82 -15.50 -2.40
CA PHE A 40 6.20 -14.27 -3.08
C PHE A 40 5.08 -13.24 -3.00
N ALA A 41 3.85 -13.64 -3.33
CA ALA A 41 2.68 -12.75 -3.26
C ALA A 41 2.46 -12.21 -1.84
N ASP A 42 2.55 -13.06 -0.81
CA ASP A 42 2.43 -12.65 0.59
C ASP A 42 3.54 -11.67 1.00
N ARG A 43 4.77 -11.91 0.55
CA ARG A 43 5.90 -11.02 0.83
C ARG A 43 5.72 -9.66 0.17
N VAL A 44 5.25 -9.61 -1.08
CA VAL A 44 4.93 -8.38 -1.79
C VAL A 44 3.80 -7.64 -1.09
N LYS A 45 2.70 -8.33 -0.75
CA LYS A 45 1.57 -7.75 -0.03
C LYS A 45 2.00 -7.17 1.32
N GLY A 46 2.83 -7.90 2.09
CA GLY A 46 3.35 -7.44 3.37
C GLY A 46 4.31 -6.25 3.24
N ALA A 47 5.15 -6.22 2.20
CA ALA A 47 6.02 -5.08 1.90
C ALA A 47 5.19 -3.83 1.54
N LEU A 48 4.21 -3.98 0.65
CA LEU A 48 3.29 -2.91 0.27
C LEU A 48 2.49 -2.41 1.47
N SER A 49 2.01 -3.30 2.35
CA SER A 49 1.27 -2.90 3.54
C SER A 49 2.13 -2.14 4.55
N ARG A 50 3.42 -2.47 4.69
CA ARG A 50 4.34 -1.68 5.54
C ARG A 50 4.66 -0.32 4.93
N GLN A 51 4.79 -0.25 3.61
CA GLN A 51 4.93 1.02 2.89
C GLN A 51 3.62 1.81 2.84
N ALA A 52 2.46 1.15 3.02
CA ALA A 52 1.17 1.81 3.03
C ALA A 52 1.05 2.83 4.17
N ASN A 53 1.68 2.61 5.34
CA ASN A 53 1.69 3.62 6.41
C ASN A 53 2.40 4.91 6.00
N LEU A 54 3.44 4.82 5.16
CA LEU A 54 4.09 5.99 4.57
C LEU A 54 3.18 6.69 3.55
N LEU A 55 2.42 5.92 2.76
CA LEU A 55 1.46 6.47 1.80
C LEU A 55 0.21 7.06 2.48
N LEU A 56 -0.24 6.47 3.58
CA LEU A 56 -1.33 6.96 4.43
C LEU A 56 -0.92 8.24 5.15
N GLY A 57 0.37 8.37 5.47
CA GLY A 57 0.93 9.47 6.24
C GLY A 57 0.72 9.33 7.75
N ALA A 58 0.30 8.16 8.24
CA ALA A 58 0.04 7.86 9.65
C ALA A 58 0.05 6.34 9.92
N ASP A 59 0.07 5.95 11.19
CA ASP A 59 -0.06 4.54 11.61
C ASP A 59 -1.51 4.04 11.53
N LEU A 60 -2.49 4.95 11.69
CA LEU A 60 -3.92 4.66 11.60
C LEU A 60 -4.64 5.88 11.01
N MET A 61 -5.60 5.63 10.11
CA MET A 61 -6.50 6.65 9.57
C MET A 61 -7.94 6.26 9.87
N VAL A 62 -8.68 7.16 10.51
CA VAL A 62 -10.13 7.04 10.69
C VAL A 62 -10.78 8.04 9.75
N SER A 63 -11.62 7.56 8.82
CA SER A 63 -12.33 8.40 7.86
C SER A 63 -13.83 8.25 8.01
N ALA A 64 -14.55 9.34 7.80
CA ALA A 64 -16.00 9.38 7.75
C ALA A 64 -16.43 10.44 6.73
N ASP A 65 -17.61 10.25 6.14
CA ASP A 65 -18.19 11.22 5.19
C ASP A 65 -18.65 12.52 5.86
N ARG A 66 -18.70 12.53 7.20
CA ARG A 66 -19.07 13.67 8.04
C ARG A 66 -17.98 13.91 9.08
N ALA A 67 -18.02 15.09 9.69
CA ALA A 67 -17.10 15.43 10.78
C ALA A 67 -17.14 14.34 11.87
N LEU A 68 -15.96 13.80 12.19
CA LEU A 68 -15.81 12.82 13.26
C LEU A 68 -16.16 13.47 14.61
N PRO A 69 -16.83 12.74 15.52
CA PRO A 69 -17.04 13.20 16.88
C PRO A 69 -15.71 13.58 17.55
N PRO A 70 -15.67 14.66 18.35
CA PRO A 70 -14.44 15.12 19.00
C PRO A 70 -13.87 14.08 19.98
N ASP A 71 -14.68 13.12 20.42
CA ASP A 71 -14.33 12.03 21.32
C ASP A 71 -13.17 11.19 20.78
N TYR A 72 -13.11 10.97 19.46
CA TYR A 72 -12.00 10.24 18.84
C TYR A 72 -10.65 10.94 19.06
N ALA A 73 -10.62 12.26 18.87
CA ALA A 73 -9.40 13.04 19.07
C ALA A 73 -9.04 13.10 20.56
N ARG A 74 -10.02 13.25 21.45
CA ARG A 74 -9.82 13.26 22.91
C ARG A 74 -9.26 11.92 23.41
N GLU A 75 -9.82 10.82 22.96
CA GLU A 75 -9.36 9.47 23.34
C GLU A 75 -7.95 9.20 22.83
N ALA A 76 -7.64 9.59 21.58
CA ALA A 76 -6.30 9.45 21.03
C ALA A 76 -5.27 10.27 21.82
N GLN A 77 -5.61 11.51 22.18
CA GLN A 77 -4.76 12.35 23.05
C GLN A 77 -4.59 11.74 24.45
N ALA A 78 -5.65 11.20 25.05
CA ALA A 78 -5.60 10.51 26.35
C ALA A 78 -4.67 9.29 26.33
N ARG A 79 -4.54 8.62 25.18
CA ARG A 79 -3.60 7.52 24.93
C ARG A 79 -2.20 7.98 24.54
N GLY A 80 -1.94 9.28 24.50
CA GLY A 80 -0.64 9.84 24.11
C GLY A 80 -0.32 9.73 22.61
N LEU A 81 -1.33 9.54 21.77
CA LEU A 81 -1.16 9.43 20.32
C LEU A 81 -1.13 10.82 19.66
N ALA A 82 -0.25 10.98 18.67
CA ALA A 82 -0.26 12.16 17.81
C ALA A 82 -1.44 12.10 16.83
N THR A 83 -2.18 13.19 16.70
CA THR A 83 -3.36 13.28 15.83
C THR A 83 -3.27 14.49 14.92
N VAL A 84 -3.61 14.32 13.64
CA VAL A 84 -3.67 15.43 12.68
C VAL A 84 -4.99 15.35 11.90
N PRO A 85 -5.82 16.41 11.90
CA PRO A 85 -7.04 16.43 11.11
C PRO A 85 -6.71 16.57 9.62
N VAL A 86 -7.47 15.85 8.79
CA VAL A 86 -7.39 15.89 7.34
C VAL A 86 -8.80 15.95 6.78
N VAL A 87 -9.03 16.85 5.83
CA VAL A 87 -10.30 16.96 5.10
C VAL A 87 -10.01 16.70 3.64
N ARG A 88 -10.81 15.83 3.02
CA ARG A 88 -10.69 15.44 1.62
C ARG A 88 -12.01 15.67 0.93
N PHE A 89 -11.98 16.37 -0.20
CA PHE A 89 -13.18 16.64 -1.00
C PHE A 89 -12.80 16.86 -2.46
N ASN A 90 -13.73 16.55 -3.36
CA ASN A 90 -13.56 16.82 -4.79
C ASN A 90 -14.01 18.25 -5.10
N SER A 91 -13.26 18.96 -5.94
CA SER A 91 -13.60 20.31 -6.41
C SER A 91 -13.13 20.51 -7.86
N MET A 92 -13.86 21.31 -8.62
CA MET A 92 -13.37 21.81 -9.90
C MET A 92 -12.30 22.89 -9.63
N ILE A 93 -11.14 22.78 -10.28
CA ILE A 93 -10.04 23.74 -10.21
C ILE A 93 -9.84 24.32 -11.61
N GLN A 94 -9.64 25.62 -11.70
CA GLN A 94 -9.40 26.34 -12.94
C GLN A 94 -8.38 27.47 -12.72
N THR A 95 -7.43 27.58 -13.63
CA THR A 95 -6.52 28.73 -13.76
C THR A 95 -7.04 29.65 -14.89
N PRO A 96 -6.84 30.98 -14.83
CA PRO A 96 -7.24 31.88 -15.93
C PRO A 96 -6.72 31.39 -17.28
N GLY A 97 -7.63 31.13 -18.23
CA GLY A 97 -7.28 30.66 -19.58
C GLY A 97 -7.17 29.13 -19.75
N SER A 98 -7.40 28.34 -18.69
CA SER A 98 -7.43 26.87 -18.73
C SER A 98 -8.85 26.31 -18.61
N ASP A 99 -9.05 25.07 -19.04
CA ASP A 99 -10.29 24.33 -18.80
C ASP A 99 -10.41 23.96 -17.31
N ALA A 100 -11.65 23.92 -16.81
CA ALA A 100 -11.90 23.47 -15.45
C ALA A 100 -11.64 21.96 -15.34
N VAL A 101 -10.82 21.55 -14.37
CA VAL A 101 -10.46 20.16 -14.11
C VAL A 101 -11.01 19.71 -12.75
N LEU A 102 -11.67 18.55 -12.70
CA LEU A 102 -12.06 17.95 -11.43
C LEU A 102 -10.82 17.41 -10.71
N ALA A 103 -10.57 17.89 -9.51
CA ALA A 103 -9.44 17.49 -8.69
C ALA A 103 -9.89 17.10 -7.28
N ASP A 104 -9.11 16.22 -6.66
CA ASP A 104 -9.26 15.84 -5.27
C ASP A 104 -8.40 16.76 -4.40
N VAL A 105 -9.03 17.52 -3.51
CA VAL A 105 -8.38 18.48 -2.63
C VAL A 105 -8.21 17.85 -1.26
N LYS A 106 -6.95 17.74 -0.82
CA LYS A 106 -6.59 17.27 0.52
C LYS A 106 -6.10 18.43 1.38
N ALA A 107 -6.96 18.93 2.26
CA ALA A 107 -6.60 19.92 3.26
C ALA A 107 -6.04 19.22 4.51
N VAL A 108 -4.83 19.59 4.90
CA VAL A 108 -4.09 18.92 5.99
C VAL A 108 -3.81 19.89 7.13
N GLY A 109 -3.93 19.39 8.37
CA GLY A 109 -3.54 20.12 9.56
C GLY A 109 -2.02 20.20 9.75
N THR A 110 -1.58 21.07 10.66
CA THR A 110 -0.17 21.19 11.04
C THR A 110 0.37 19.87 11.59
N GLY A 111 1.57 19.48 11.16
CA GLY A 111 2.20 18.22 11.56
C GLY A 111 1.86 17.03 10.65
N TYR A 112 1.10 17.23 9.56
CA TYR A 112 0.96 16.23 8.51
C TYR A 112 2.24 16.15 7.64
N PRO A 113 2.68 14.95 7.23
CA PRO A 113 2.21 13.64 7.68
C PRO A 113 2.86 13.24 9.01
N LEU A 114 2.17 12.40 9.80
CA LEU A 114 2.71 11.82 11.04
C LEU A 114 3.77 10.73 10.77
N ARG A 115 3.72 10.10 9.59
CA ARG A 115 4.69 9.10 9.10
C ARG A 115 5.10 9.42 7.67
N GLY A 116 6.39 9.29 7.38
CA GLY A 116 6.94 9.60 6.06
C GLY A 116 7.10 11.10 5.82
N ALA A 117 7.18 11.50 4.56
CA ALA A 117 7.31 12.89 4.15
C ALA A 117 6.62 13.12 2.79
N VAL A 118 6.13 14.33 2.57
CA VAL A 118 5.65 14.75 1.25
C VAL A 118 6.85 15.33 0.49
N SER A 119 7.20 14.78 -0.66
CA SER A 119 8.28 15.34 -1.48
C SER A 119 7.73 16.37 -2.45
N LEU A 120 8.35 17.55 -2.49
CA LEU A 120 8.03 18.61 -3.45
C LEU A 120 9.08 18.62 -4.55
N VAL A 121 8.63 18.47 -5.79
CA VAL A 121 9.50 18.62 -6.97
C VAL A 121 9.76 20.11 -7.18
N VAL A 122 11.02 20.47 -7.36
CA VAL A 122 11.47 21.85 -7.52
C VAL A 122 12.31 21.91 -8.81
N PRO A 123 12.26 23.00 -9.60
CA PRO A 123 13.09 23.12 -10.80
C PRO A 123 14.57 22.86 -10.47
N GLY A 124 15.19 21.92 -11.19
CA GLY A 124 16.58 21.50 -10.96
C GLY A 124 16.76 20.30 -10.00
N ASN A 125 15.70 19.81 -9.35
CA ASN A 125 15.75 18.57 -8.58
C ASN A 125 14.51 17.69 -8.84
N ALA A 126 14.69 16.70 -9.72
CA ALA A 126 13.64 15.77 -10.11
C ALA A 126 13.29 14.74 -9.02
N GLU A 127 14.19 14.47 -8.07
CA GLU A 127 13.92 13.55 -6.96
C GLU A 127 13.02 14.18 -5.88
N GLY A 128 12.90 15.52 -5.90
CA GLY A 128 12.12 16.30 -4.96
C GLY A 128 12.77 16.43 -3.58
N LEU A 129 12.34 17.43 -2.82
CA LEU A 129 12.81 17.66 -1.46
C LEU A 129 11.68 17.38 -0.46
N PRO A 130 11.97 16.76 0.71
CA PRO A 130 10.95 16.55 1.73
C PRO A 130 10.44 17.90 2.24
N ALA A 131 9.12 18.08 2.19
CA ALA A 131 8.44 19.24 2.71
C ALA A 131 8.58 19.29 4.23
N GLN A 132 9.06 20.43 4.74
CA GLN A 132 9.24 20.65 6.17
C GLN A 132 7.98 21.23 6.84
N ARG A 133 7.01 21.66 6.03
CA ARG A 133 5.76 22.28 6.50
C ARG A 133 4.58 21.73 5.72
N VAL A 134 3.40 22.22 6.06
CA VAL A 134 2.19 22.09 5.24
C VAL A 134 1.97 23.39 4.44
N PRO A 135 1.15 23.37 3.37
CA PRO A 135 0.79 24.59 2.65
C PRO A 135 0.25 25.66 3.62
N GLY A 136 0.71 26.89 3.46
CA GLY A 136 0.22 28.03 4.24
C GLY A 136 -1.20 28.44 3.83
N ARG A 137 -1.79 29.41 4.54
CA ARG A 137 -3.07 29.97 4.11
C ARG A 137 -2.90 30.67 2.76
N GLY A 138 -3.77 30.33 1.80
CA GLY A 138 -3.71 30.86 0.43
C GLY A 138 -2.69 30.15 -0.46
N GLU A 139 -2.01 29.12 0.03
CA GLU A 139 -1.06 28.32 -0.74
C GLU A 139 -1.65 26.92 -0.99
N ALA A 140 -1.42 26.38 -2.18
CA ALA A 140 -1.77 25.01 -2.52
C ALA A 140 -0.58 24.36 -3.24
N TRP A 141 -0.34 23.09 -2.93
CA TRP A 141 0.64 22.27 -3.64
C TRP A 141 -0.11 21.33 -4.55
N THR A 142 0.25 21.35 -5.82
CA THR A 142 -0.36 20.51 -6.85
C THR A 142 0.54 19.31 -7.14
N ASP A 143 -0.07 18.19 -7.49
CA ASP A 143 0.68 17.09 -8.09
C ASP A 143 1.11 17.46 -9.51
N THR A 144 2.13 16.77 -10.02
CA THR A 144 2.72 17.04 -11.34
C THR A 144 1.72 16.90 -12.49
N ARG A 145 0.71 16.01 -12.37
CA ARG A 145 -0.28 15.77 -13.42
C ARG A 145 -1.31 16.88 -13.47
N LEU A 146 -1.78 17.33 -12.30
CA LEU A 146 -2.67 18.47 -12.19
C LEU A 146 -1.97 19.75 -12.66
N ALA A 147 -0.72 19.96 -12.25
CA ALA A 147 0.10 21.08 -12.72
C ALA A 147 0.21 21.11 -14.25
N ALA A 148 0.45 19.95 -14.89
CA ALA A 148 0.54 19.85 -16.35
C ALA A 148 -0.79 20.10 -17.09
N ARG A 149 -1.94 19.94 -16.44
CA ARG A 149 -3.26 20.23 -17.04
C ARG A 149 -3.72 21.68 -16.83
N LEU A 150 -3.17 22.35 -15.82
CA LEU A 150 -3.50 23.74 -15.48
C LEU A 150 -2.51 24.75 -16.10
N ALA A 151 -1.40 24.26 -16.65
CA ALA A 151 -0.41 25.04 -17.41
C ALA A 151 -0.89 25.27 -18.85
#